data_AF-A0A519KTD3-F1
#
_entry.id   AF-A0A519KTD3-F1
#
_cell.length_a   1.000
_cell.length_b   1.000
_cell.length_c   1.000
_cell.angle_alpha   90.00
_cell.angle_beta   90.00
_cell.angle_gamma   90.00
#
_symmetry.space_group_name_H-M   'P 1'
#
loop_
_entity.id
_entity.type
_entity.pdbx_description
1 polymer ?
#
loop_
_entity_poly.entity_id
_entity_poly.type
_entity_poly.pdbx_seq_one_letter_code
_entity_poly.pdbx_strand_id
1 'polypeptide(L)' 'SDIIYMFDEDEDGGKWIPSNNDYYGELIFNISYKGEKEEPFHWLYLDYNTLQNAAIANGLKCELVVEGEHYDYLAKLSI' A
#
# COMPACT_ATOMS: atom_id res chain seq x y z
N SER A 1 -5.21 0.59 -0.95
CA SER A 1 -5.15 1.88 -1.65
C SER A 1 -3.85 1.99 -2.41
N ASP A 2 -3.86 2.53 -3.62
CA ASP A 2 -2.61 2.86 -4.30
C ASP A 2 -2.08 4.19 -3.72
N ILE A 3 -0.94 4.14 -3.01
CA ILE A 3 -0.32 5.31 -2.37
C ILE A 3 0.63 6.07 -3.30
N ILE A 4 0.56 5.83 -4.61
CA ILE A 4 1.39 6.54 -5.58
C ILE A 4 1.28 8.07 -5.45
N TYR A 5 0.17 8.62 -4.92
CA TYR A 5 0.01 10.05 -4.63
C TYR A 5 0.89 10.60 -3.50
N MET A 6 1.53 9.75 -2.70
CA MET A 6 2.45 10.16 -1.63
C MET A 6 3.87 10.46 -2.13
N PHE A 7 4.15 10.22 -3.41
CA PHE A 7 5.44 10.48 -4.04
C PHE A 7 5.38 11.78 -4.84
N ASP A 8 6.46 12.55 -4.77
CA ASP A 8 6.59 13.81 -5.48
C ASP A 8 6.48 13.58 -7.00
N GLU A 9 5.70 14.45 -7.64
CA GLU A 9 5.59 14.54 -9.10
C GLU A 9 6.73 15.44 -9.62
N ASP A 10 7.57 14.88 -10.49
CA ASP A 10 8.55 15.65 -11.25
C ASP A 10 7.84 16.56 -12.27
N GLU A 11 8.56 17.55 -12.82
CA GLU A 11 7.99 18.58 -13.71
C GLU A 11 7.29 18.04 -14.98
N ASP A 12 7.56 16.78 -15.37
CA ASP A 12 6.95 16.08 -16.50
C ASP A 12 5.79 15.14 -16.11
N GLY A 13 5.35 15.15 -14.83
CA GLY A 13 4.28 14.28 -14.31
C GLY A 13 4.71 12.83 -14.02
N GLY A 14 6.01 12.55 -14.10
CA GLY A 14 6.61 11.30 -13.62
C GLY A 14 6.74 11.31 -12.11
N LYS A 15 6.51 10.18 -11.42
CA LYS A 15 6.67 10.10 -9.97
C LYS A 15 8.00 9.51 -9.59
N TRP A 16 8.71 10.20 -8.72
CA TRP A 16 10.05 9.80 -8.30
C TRP A 16 9.97 8.67 -7.26
N ILE A 17 9.96 7.43 -7.74
CA ILE A 17 9.95 6.24 -6.88
C ILE A 17 11.39 5.78 -6.68
N PRO A 18 11.92 5.77 -5.44
CA PRO A 18 13.27 5.28 -5.18
C PRO A 18 13.39 3.81 -5.62
N SER A 19 14.35 3.53 -6.50
CA SER A 19 14.53 2.22 -7.17
C SER A 19 14.97 1.07 -6.26
N ASN A 20 15.03 1.30 -4.95
CA ASN A 20 15.53 0.34 -3.97
C ASN A 20 14.43 -0.55 -3.37
N ASN A 21 13.14 -0.30 -3.65
CA ASN A 21 12.04 -1.15 -3.22
C ASN A 21 11.36 -1.79 -4.42
N ASP A 22 11.21 -3.12 -4.38
CA ASP A 22 10.53 -3.92 -5.41
C ASP A 22 9.04 -3.54 -5.54
N TYR A 23 8.44 -2.96 -4.48
CA TYR A 23 7.10 -2.40 -4.50
C TYR A 23 7.02 -1.12 -3.65
N TYR A 24 6.58 -0.02 -4.25
CA TYR A 24 6.50 1.30 -3.58
C TYR A 24 5.45 1.37 -2.47
N GLY A 25 4.57 0.38 -2.39
CA GLY A 25 3.61 0.21 -1.31
C GLY A 25 4.22 -0.29 0.00
N GLU A 26 5.45 -0.82 -0.03
CA GLU A 26 6.18 -1.27 1.15
C GLU A 26 6.95 -0.10 1.78
N LEU A 27 6.61 0.21 3.02
CA LEU A 27 7.16 1.35 3.76
C LEU A 27 7.68 0.91 5.13
N ILE A 28 8.65 1.68 5.66
CA ILE A 28 9.09 1.57 7.06
C ILE A 28 8.54 2.77 7.82
N PHE A 29 7.61 2.54 8.74
CA PHE A 29 7.06 3.58 9.60
C PHE A 29 7.92 3.78 10.83
N ASN A 30 8.14 5.05 11.17
CA ASN A 30 8.85 5.47 12.37
C ASN A 30 7.90 6.36 13.18
N ILE A 31 7.51 5.92 14.37
CA ILE A 31 6.59 6.67 15.23
C ILE A 31 7.39 7.36 16.33
N SER A 32 7.10 8.65 16.56
CA SER A 32 7.65 9.38 17.70
C SER A 32 6.58 10.27 18.33
N TYR A 33 6.51 10.26 19.66
CA TYR A 33 5.57 11.08 20.42
C TYR A 33 6.16 11.45 21.78
N LYS A 34 6.12 12.76 22.11
CA LYS A 34 6.65 13.30 23.38
C LYS A 34 8.11 12.92 23.71
N GLY A 35 8.94 12.75 22.68
CA GLY A 35 10.34 12.38 22.83
C GLY A 35 10.60 10.87 22.88
N GLU A 36 9.54 10.06 23.02
CA GLU A 36 9.62 8.61 22.88
C GLU A 36 9.55 8.22 21.40
N LYS A 37 10.33 7.21 21.02
CA LYS A 37 10.32 6.61 19.69
C LYS A 37 9.96 5.14 19.81
N GLU A 38 9.05 4.68 18.98
CA GLU A 38 8.80 3.25 18.84
C GLU A 38 9.80 2.62 17.87
N GLU A 39 9.97 1.31 17.97
CA GLU A 39 10.75 0.54 17.01
C GLU A 39 10.12 0.68 15.61
N PRO A 40 10.94 0.93 14.56
CA PRO A 40 10.42 1.01 13.21
C PRO A 40 9.77 -0.31 12.79
N PHE A 41 8.67 -0.24 12.04
CA PHE A 41 7.98 -1.42 11.54
C PHE A 41 7.61 -1.30 10.07
N HIS A 42 7.48 -2.46 9.42
CA HIS A 42 7.06 -2.55 8.03
C HIS A 42 5.55 -2.34 7.91
N TRP A 43 5.14 -1.50 6.98
CA TRP A 43 3.75 -1.25 6.64
C TRP A 43 3.55 -1.43 5.12
N LEU A 44 2.42 -2.00 4.74
CA LEU A 44 2.12 -2.32 3.35
C LEU A 44 0.82 -1.62 2.94
N TYR A 45 0.91 -0.79 1.91
CA TYR A 45 -0.22 -0.34 1.12
C TYR A 45 -0.26 -1.12 -0.17
N LEU A 46 -1.41 -1.69 -0.51
CA LEU A 46 -1.57 -2.55 -1.67
C LEU A 46 -2.78 -2.12 -2.48
N ASP A 47 -2.67 -2.09 -3.80
CA ASP A 47 -3.81 -1.95 -4.70
C ASP A 47 -4.65 -3.24 -4.73
N TYR A 48 -5.91 -3.14 -5.15
CA TYR A 48 -6.83 -4.27 -5.10
C TYR A 48 -6.41 -5.43 -6.02
N ASN A 49 -5.85 -5.12 -7.19
CA ASN A 49 -5.49 -6.15 -8.17
C ASN A 49 -4.32 -7.00 -7.65
N THR A 50 -3.31 -6.35 -7.06
CA THR A 50 -2.19 -7.06 -6.44
C THR A 50 -2.66 -7.91 -5.25
N LEU A 51 -3.56 -7.40 -4.41
CA LEU A 51 -4.17 -8.17 -3.33
C LEU A 51 -4.94 -9.39 -3.85
N GLN A 52 -5.77 -9.20 -4.88
CA GLN A 52 -6.57 -10.26 -5.48
C GLN A 52 -5.68 -11.37 -6.08
N ASN A 53 -4.62 -10.99 -6.81
CA ASN A 53 -3.67 -11.95 -7.36
C ASN A 53 -2.98 -12.78 -6.27
N ALA A 54 -2.52 -12.13 -5.20
CA ALA A 54 -1.90 -12.82 -4.06
C ALA A 54 -2.89 -13.76 -3.35
N ALA A 55 -4.15 -13.33 -3.16
CA ALA A 55 -5.19 -14.15 -2.55
C ALA A 55 -5.49 -15.40 -3.39
N ILE A 56 -5.70 -15.25 -4.70
CA ILE A 56 -5.98 -16.36 -5.62
C ILE A 56 -4.80 -17.35 -5.64
N ALA A 57 -3.57 -16.84 -5.70
CA ALA A 57 -2.36 -17.67 -5.66
C ALA A 57 -2.25 -18.52 -4.38
N ASN A 58 -2.87 -18.07 -3.28
CA ASN A 58 -2.92 -18.77 -2.00
C ASN A 58 -4.23 -19.53 -1.77
N GLY A 59 -5.05 -19.72 -2.81
CA GLY A 59 -6.31 -20.47 -2.72
C GLY A 59 -7.43 -19.75 -1.97
N LEU A 60 -7.34 -18.43 -1.83
CA LEU A 60 -8.36 -17.59 -1.21
C LEU A 60 -9.20 -16.90 -2.28
N LYS A 61 -10.49 -16.71 -1.98
CA LYS A 61 -11.36 -15.80 -2.72
C LYS A 61 -11.13 -14.38 -2.21
N CYS A 62 -11.03 -13.43 -3.13
CA CYS A 62 -10.94 -12.00 -2.83
C CYS A 62 -12.08 -11.25 -3.50
N GLU A 63 -12.95 -10.64 -2.69
CA GLU A 63 -14.12 -9.88 -3.14
C GLU A 63 -13.92 -8.40 -2.81
N LEU A 64 -14.17 -7.53 -3.79
CA LEU A 64 -14.21 -6.09 -3.59
C LEU A 64 -15.57 -5.72 -2.98
N VAL A 65 -15.57 -5.20 -1.75
CA VAL A 65 -16.79 -4.85 -1.02
C VAL A 65 -17.20 -3.43 -1.34
N VAL A 66 -16.26 -2.48 -1.27
CA VAL A 66 -16.48 -1.06 -1.52
C VAL A 66 -15.21 -0.45 -2.09
N GLU A 67 -15.36 0.43 -3.10
CA GLU A 67 -14.34 1.39 -3.50
C GLU A 67 -14.63 2.73 -2.83
N GLY A 68 -13.60 3.32 -2.22
CA GLY A 68 -13.67 4.66 -1.64
C GLY A 68 -13.35 5.73 -2.68
N GLU A 69 -13.60 7.00 -2.31
CA GLU A 69 -13.38 8.15 -3.19
C GLU A 69 -11.89 8.53 -3.32
N HIS A 70 -11.02 8.01 -2.46
CA HIS A 70 -9.61 8.41 -2.34
C HIS A 70 -8.66 7.23 -2.55
N TYR A 71 -8.84 6.52 -3.68
CA TYR A 71 -8.02 5.37 -4.09
C TYR A 71 -7.98 4.24 -3.06
N ASP A 72 -8.87 4.26 -2.08
CA ASP A 72 -9.02 3.27 -1.03
C ASP A 72 -10.10 2.25 -1.38
N TYR A 73 -10.02 1.08 -0.74
CA TYR A 73 -10.98 0.02 -0.94
C TYR A 73 -11.12 -0.85 0.31
N LEU A 74 -12.27 -1.49 0.41
CA LEU A 74 -12.52 -2.56 1.36
C LEU A 74 -12.63 -3.87 0.59
N ALA A 75 -11.79 -4.84 0.92
CA ALA A 75 -11.84 -6.18 0.36
C ALA A 75 -12.16 -7.22 1.44
N LYS A 76 -12.83 -8.30 1.03
CA LYS A 76 -13.14 -9.45 1.87
C LYS A 76 -12.38 -10.66 1.35
N LEU A 77 -11.63 -11.31 2.24
CA LEU A 77 -10.96 -12.58 1.97
C LEU A 77 -11.76 -13.74 2.59
N SER A 78 -11.89 -14.83 1.85
CA SER A 78 -12.58 -16.04 2.31
C SER A 78 -12.03 -17.30 1.64
N ILE A 79 -12.36 -18.47 2.19
CA ILE A 79 -12.00 -19.78 1.63
C ILE A 79 -13.07 -20.24 0.64
#